data_AF-A0A820L3H8-F1
#
_entry.id   AF-A0A820L3H8-F1
#
_cell.length_a   1.000
_cell.length_b   1.000
_cell.length_c   1.000
_cell.angle_alpha   90.00
_cell.angle_beta   90.00
_cell.angle_gamma   90.00
#
_symmetry.space_group_name_H-M   'P 1'
#
loop_
_entity.id
_entity.type
_entity.pdbx_description
1 polymer ?
#
loop_
_entity_poly.entity_id
_entity_poly.type
_entity_poly.pdbx_seq_one_letter_code
_entity_poly.pdbx_strand_id
1 'polypeptide(L)'
;MQGKFGDLIHGDNDDQNGQLAEAVCRSDLIRLCTFFGKRKTIEVICGHLTTLLSQPNWRLRATLFDSLVTVASYIGLESELFILPLLNQGLIDEEEFVVHRVLKALACFVR
;
A
#
# COMPACT_ATOMS: atom_id res chain seq x y z
N MET A 1 22.29 -11.66 -2.23
CA MET A 1 21.63 -11.58 -0.91
C MET A 1 20.10 -11.68 -1.07
N GLN A 2 19.59 -12.81 -1.57
CA GLN A 2 18.16 -12.98 -1.93
C GLN A 2 17.38 -13.93 -1.00
N GLY A 3 18.02 -14.52 0.03
CA GLY A 3 17.39 -15.58 0.83
C GLY A 3 16.52 -15.13 2.01
N LYS A 4 16.65 -13.90 2.52
CA LYS A 4 16.05 -13.53 3.82
C LYS A 4 14.61 -13.00 3.77
N PHE A 5 14.08 -12.67 2.59
CA PHE A 5 12.73 -12.11 2.48
C PHE A 5 11.65 -13.20 2.35
N GLY A 6 11.98 -14.36 1.77
CA GLY A 6 11.06 -15.49 1.63
C GLY A 6 10.74 -16.18 2.97
N ASP A 7 11.74 -16.28 3.84
CA ASP A 7 11.59 -16.95 5.14
C ASP A 7 10.71 -16.17 6.13
N LEU A 8 10.51 -14.86 5.90
CA LEU A 8 9.56 -14.04 6.67
C LEU A 8 8.10 -14.28 6.28
N ILE A 9 7.79 -15.04 5.23
CA ILE A 9 6.40 -15.23 4.77
C ILE A 9 5.81 -16.56 5.24
N HIS A 10 6.63 -17.51 5.72
CA HIS A 10 6.20 -18.88 6.01
C HIS A 10 6.15 -19.28 7.50
N GLY A 11 6.31 -18.34 8.42
CA GLY A 11 6.29 -18.60 9.87
C GLY A 11 4.90 -18.50 10.49
N ASP A 12 4.44 -19.61 11.07
CA ASP A 12 3.19 -19.93 11.79
C ASP A 12 2.88 -19.03 13.02
N ASN A 13 2.80 -17.70 12.82
CA ASN A 13 2.42 -16.69 13.81
C ASN A 13 1.84 -15.46 13.08
N ASP A 14 0.66 -15.66 12.51
CA ASP A 14 0.09 -14.90 11.40
C ASP A 14 -0.19 -13.41 11.71
N ASP A 15 -0.34 -13.06 12.98
CA ASP A 15 -0.66 -11.69 13.39
C ASP A 15 0.58 -10.84 13.68
N GLN A 16 1.63 -11.39 14.31
CA GLN A 16 2.85 -10.64 14.59
C GLN A 16 3.70 -10.43 13.34
N ASN A 17 3.75 -11.42 12.47
CA ASN A 17 4.54 -11.37 11.24
C ASN A 17 3.86 -10.51 10.17
N GLY A 18 2.52 -10.57 10.11
CA GLY A 18 1.69 -9.65 9.33
C GLY A 18 1.86 -8.20 9.75
N GLN A 19 1.81 -7.92 11.07
CA GLN A 19 2.05 -6.57 11.62
C GLN A 19 3.46 -6.05 11.34
N LEU A 20 4.47 -6.92 11.41
CA LEU A 20 5.85 -6.54 11.11
C LEU A 20 6.04 -6.22 9.62
N ALA A 21 5.51 -7.06 8.73
CA ALA A 21 5.54 -6.81 7.29
C ALA A 21 4.76 -5.54 6.90
N GLU A 22 3.62 -5.31 7.54
CA GLU A 22 2.80 -4.10 7.42
C GLU A 22 3.55 -2.84 7.89
N ALA A 23 4.18 -2.90 9.06
CA ALA A 23 4.93 -1.79 9.62
C ALA A 23 6.14 -1.43 8.75
N VAL A 24 6.88 -2.45 8.28
CA VAL A 24 8.02 -2.29 7.37
C VAL A 24 7.59 -1.65 6.06
N CYS A 25 6.51 -2.13 5.44
CA CYS A 25 5.98 -1.57 4.20
C CYS A 25 5.61 -0.08 4.35
N ARG A 26 4.95 0.28 5.46
CA ARG A 26 4.60 1.67 5.77
C ARG A 26 5.83 2.57 5.95
N SER A 27 6.79 2.15 6.77
CA SER A 27 7.98 2.96 7.07
C SER A 27 8.86 3.17 5.84
N ASP A 28 8.94 2.17 4.97
CA ASP A 28 9.80 2.24 3.78
C ASP A 28 9.17 3.10 2.68
N LEU A 29 7.84 3.01 2.48
CA LEU A 29 7.15 3.84 1.47
C LEU A 29 7.25 5.34 1.77
N ILE A 30 7.13 5.76 3.04
CA ILE A 30 7.23 7.18 3.44
C ILE A 30 8.66 7.70 3.24
N ARG A 31 9.67 6.90 3.60
CA ARG A 31 11.08 7.26 3.38
C ARG A 31 11.39 7.38 1.90
N LEU A 32 10.87 6.47 1.07
CA LEU A 32 11.04 6.51 -0.39
C LEU A 32 10.36 7.74 -0.99
N CYS A 33 9.15 8.11 -0.57
CA CYS A 33 8.48 9.35 -1.02
C CYS A 33 9.36 10.58 -0.75
N THR A 34 9.90 10.68 0.46
CA THR A 34 10.72 11.83 0.89
C THR A 34 12.04 11.86 0.14
N PHE A 35 12.65 10.70 -0.13
CA PHE A 35 13.92 10.59 -0.85
C PHE A 35 13.79 10.95 -2.34
N PHE A 36 12.73 10.48 -3.01
CA PHE A 36 12.54 10.68 -4.45
C PHE A 36 12.00 12.08 -4.80
N GLY A 37 11.30 12.74 -3.87
CA GLY A 37 10.55 13.96 -4.18
C GLY A 37 9.31 13.66 -5.03
N LYS A 38 8.37 14.60 -5.10
CA LYS A 38 6.99 14.37 -5.63
C LYS A 38 6.94 13.68 -6.99
N ARG A 39 7.68 14.19 -7.98
CA ARG A 39 7.61 13.72 -9.37
C ARG A 39 8.10 12.28 -9.54
N LYS A 40 9.23 11.96 -8.91
CA LYS A 40 9.83 10.61 -9.00
C LYS A 40 9.16 9.62 -8.06
N THR A 41 8.49 10.11 -7.01
CA THR A 41 7.59 9.33 -6.16
C THR A 41 6.46 8.74 -6.99
N ILE A 42 5.79 9.53 -7.83
CA ILE A 42 4.72 9.02 -8.72
C ILE A 42 5.27 7.91 -9.64
N GLU A 43 6.38 8.14 -10.33
CA GLU A 43 6.95 7.16 -11.27
C GLU A 43 7.37 5.85 -10.62
N VAL A 44 7.99 5.92 -9.44
CA VAL A 44 8.54 4.73 -8.75
C VAL A 44 7.46 4.04 -7.92
N ILE A 45 6.67 4.78 -7.14
CA ILE A 45 5.76 4.19 -6.17
C ILE A 45 4.52 3.61 -6.84
N CYS A 46 4.00 4.20 -7.93
CA CYS A 46 2.82 3.67 -8.61
C CYS A 46 3.00 2.22 -9.07
N GLY A 47 4.15 1.87 -9.65
CA GLY A 47 4.42 0.48 -10.07
C GLY A 47 4.49 -0.50 -8.89
N HIS A 48 5.02 -0.05 -7.75
CA HIS A 48 5.10 -0.87 -6.53
C HIS A 48 3.72 -1.07 -5.91
N LEU A 49 2.89 -0.02 -5.84
CA LEU A 49 1.54 -0.10 -5.29
C LEU A 49 0.64 -1.02 -6.12
N THR A 50 0.67 -0.91 -7.44
CA THR A 50 -0.08 -1.82 -8.32
C THR A 50 0.38 -3.27 -8.14
N THR A 51 1.68 -3.51 -8.00
CA THR A 51 2.22 -4.86 -7.79
C THR A 51 1.80 -5.43 -6.42
N LEU A 52 1.77 -4.60 -5.38
CA LEU A 52 1.31 -4.98 -4.03
C LEU A 52 -0.17 -5.33 -4.02
N LEU A 53 -1.01 -4.57 -4.73
CA LEU A 53 -2.45 -4.82 -4.82
C LEU A 53 -2.79 -6.10 -5.60
N SER A 54 -1.83 -6.63 -6.37
CA SER A 54 -1.95 -7.91 -7.08
C SER A 54 -1.38 -9.10 -6.30
N GLN A 55 -0.90 -8.92 -5.06
CA GLN A 55 -0.36 -10.01 -4.26
C GLN A 55 -1.47 -10.86 -3.61
N PRO A 56 -1.27 -12.17 -3.44
CA PRO A 56 -2.25 -13.06 -2.83
C PRO A 56 -2.52 -12.74 -1.34
N ASN A 57 -1.55 -12.14 -0.64
CA ASN A 57 -1.69 -11.80 0.77
C ASN A 57 -2.61 -10.58 0.95
N TRP A 58 -3.83 -10.82 1.41
CA TRP A 58 -4.83 -9.77 1.65
C TRP A 58 -4.41 -8.75 2.71
N ARG A 59 -3.60 -9.13 3.71
CA ARG A 59 -3.12 -8.19 4.73
C ARG A 59 -2.22 -7.13 4.08
N LEU A 60 -1.36 -7.52 3.14
CA LEU A 60 -0.54 -6.56 2.38
C LEU A 60 -1.39 -5.62 1.52
N ARG A 61 -2.40 -6.17 0.82
CA ARG A 61 -3.36 -5.37 0.04
C ARG A 61 -4.13 -4.39 0.93
N ALA A 62 -4.55 -4.81 2.12
CA ALA A 62 -5.27 -4.01 3.10
C ALA A 62 -4.41 -2.86 3.66
N THR A 63 -3.17 -3.14 4.08
CA THR A 63 -2.21 -2.15 4.60
C THR A 63 -1.79 -1.12 3.55
N LEU A 64 -1.83 -1.49 2.27
CA LEU A 64 -1.52 -0.57 1.17
C LEU A 64 -2.41 0.68 1.22
N PHE A 65 -3.70 0.54 1.53
CA PHE A 65 -4.62 1.68 1.55
C PHE A 65 -4.35 2.67 2.69
N ASP A 66 -3.79 2.20 3.81
CA ASP A 66 -3.29 3.11 4.86
C ASP A 66 -2.08 3.92 4.35
N SER A 67 -1.21 3.29 3.56
CA SER A 67 -0.03 3.94 2.95
C SER A 67 -0.43 4.90 1.82
N LEU A 68 -1.44 4.53 1.04
CA LEU A 68 -1.96 5.28 -0.11
C LEU A 68 -2.42 6.68 0.31
N VAL A 69 -3.13 6.82 1.42
CA VAL A 69 -3.56 8.12 1.97
C VAL A 69 -2.37 9.03 2.27
N THR A 70 -1.29 8.47 2.80
CA THR A 70 -0.07 9.22 3.14
C THR A 70 0.66 9.67 1.87
N VAL A 71 0.81 8.78 0.89
CA VAL A 71 1.45 9.07 -0.40
C VAL A 71 0.67 10.14 -1.17
N ALA A 72 -0.66 10.03 -1.20
CA ALA A 72 -1.57 11.00 -1.80
C ALA A 72 -1.40 12.39 -1.20
N SER A 73 -1.37 12.48 0.13
CA SER A 73 -1.20 13.73 0.87
C SER A 73 0.14 14.40 0.60
N TYR A 74 1.20 13.61 0.39
CA TYR A 74 2.53 14.12 0.04
C TYR A 74 2.60 14.69 -1.38
N ILE A 75 2.01 13.99 -2.35
CA ILE A 75 2.04 14.37 -3.76
C ILE A 75 1.11 15.57 -4.01
N GLY A 76 -0.13 15.52 -3.51
CA GLY A 76 -1.18 16.52 -3.75
C GLY A 76 -2.07 16.14 -4.94
N LEU A 77 -2.72 17.12 -5.57
CA LEU A 77 -3.73 16.90 -6.63
C LEU A 77 -3.25 16.05 -7.81
N GLU A 78 -1.96 16.09 -8.15
CA GLU A 78 -1.36 15.26 -9.20
C GLU A 78 -1.50 13.75 -8.94
N SER A 79 -1.84 13.36 -7.71
CA SER A 79 -2.03 11.96 -7.33
C SER A 79 -3.34 11.32 -7.78
N GLU A 80 -4.35 12.13 -8.12
CA GLU A 80 -5.69 11.66 -8.46
C GLU A 80 -5.67 10.64 -9.61
N LEU A 81 -4.89 10.93 -10.65
CA LEU A 81 -4.79 10.11 -11.86
C LEU A 81 -4.30 8.68 -11.59
N PHE A 82 -3.54 8.45 -10.51
CA PHE A 82 -3.04 7.12 -10.17
C PHE A 82 -3.78 6.48 -8.99
N ILE A 83 -4.33 7.28 -8.06
CA ILE A 83 -5.05 6.78 -6.90
C ILE A 83 -6.39 6.16 -7.31
N LEU A 84 -7.11 6.79 -8.23
CA LEU A 84 -8.43 6.32 -8.65
C LEU A 84 -8.42 4.88 -9.18
N PRO A 85 -7.49 4.48 -10.07
CA PRO A 85 -7.33 3.07 -10.46
C PRO A 85 -7.10 2.10 -9.29
N LEU A 86 -6.28 2.47 -8.30
CA LEU A 86 -5.98 1.62 -7.14
C LEU A 86 -7.19 1.46 -6.21
N LEU A 87 -7.95 2.55 -6.01
CA LEU A 87 -9.20 2.52 -5.25
C LEU A 87 -10.23 1.62 -5.93
N ASN A 88 -10.40 1.77 -7.25
CA ASN A 88 -11.33 0.94 -8.01
C ASN A 88 -10.96 -0.55 -7.93
N GLN A 89 -9.67 -0.88 -8.05
CA GLN A 89 -9.21 -2.27 -7.93
C GLN A 89 -9.45 -2.82 -6.51
N GLY A 90 -9.23 -2.03 -5.46
CA GLY A 90 -9.49 -2.48 -4.10
C GLY A 90 -10.97 -2.56 -3.70
N LEU A 91 -11.85 -1.79 -4.35
CA LEU A 91 -13.30 -1.84 -4.11
C LEU A 91 -13.95 -3.14 -4.60
N ILE A 92 -13.32 -3.82 -5.56
CA ILE A 92 -13.77 -5.10 -6.12
C ILE A 92 -12.92 -6.28 -5.64
N ASP A 93 -12.11 -6.07 -4.59
CA ASP A 93 -11.30 -7.12 -4.00
C ASP A 93 -12.20 -8.23 -3.44
N GLU A 94 -11.78 -9.48 -3.59
CA GLU A 94 -12.50 -10.65 -3.08
C GLU A 94 -12.53 -10.69 -1.54
N GLU A 95 -11.58 -10.03 -0.88
CA GLU A 95 -11.48 -9.99 0.57
C GLU A 95 -12.12 -8.73 1.17
N GLU A 96 -13.14 -8.94 2.00
CA GLU A 96 -13.92 -7.86 2.63
C GLU A 96 -13.07 -6.91 3.47
N PHE A 97 -12.00 -7.41 4.10
CA PHE A 97 -11.07 -6.59 4.88
C PHE A 97 -10.32 -5.57 4.01
N VAL A 98 -10.01 -5.92 2.76
CA VAL A 98 -9.37 -5.00 1.81
C VAL A 98 -10.37 -3.91 1.42
N VAL A 99 -11.59 -4.30 1.04
CA VAL A 99 -12.68 -3.37 0.69
C VAL A 99 -12.95 -2.38 1.84
N HIS A 100 -13.02 -2.86 3.08
CA HIS A 100 -13.18 -2.01 4.27
C HIS A 100 -12.05 -0.97 4.42
N ARG A 101 -10.80 -1.35 4.14
CA ARG A 101 -9.67 -0.40 4.18
C ARG A 101 -9.75 0.63 3.05
N VAL A 102 -10.21 0.23 1.86
CA VAL A 102 -10.43 1.14 0.74
C VAL A 102 -11.49 2.19 1.08
N LEU A 103 -12.62 1.77 1.67
CA LEU A 103 -13.68 2.68 2.12
C LEU A 103 -13.19 3.66 3.17
N LYS A 104 -12.35 3.21 4.13
CA LYS A 104 -11.70 4.10 5.10
C LYS A 104 -10.77 5.11 4.43
N ALA A 105 -9.98 4.68 3.44
CA ALA A 105 -9.11 5.58 2.68
C ALA A 105 -9.92 6.62 1.88
N LEU A 106 -11.01 6.21 1.23
CA LEU A 106 -11.94 7.12 0.54
C LEU A 106 -12.50 8.19 1.47
N ALA A 107 -12.91 7.82 2.69
CA ALA A 107 -13.40 8.79 3.67
C ALA A 107 -12.34 9.84 4.06
N CYS A 108 -11.04 9.54 3.92
CA CYS A 108 -9.97 10.51 4.13
C CYS A 108 -9.80 11.47 2.94
N PHE A 109 -10.20 11.09 1.73
CA PHE A 109 -10.10 11.91 0.53
C PHE A 109 -11.28 12.84 0.29
N VAL A 110 -12.45 12.58 0.91
CA VAL A 110 -13.70 13.35 0.72
C VAL A 110 -13.85 14.47 1.76
N ARG A 111 -12.76 14.93 2.39
CA ARG A 111 -12.79 16.04 3.36
C ARG A 111 -12.53 17.38 2.71
#